data_AF-A0A8T5KDD5-F1
#
_entry.id   AF-A0A8T5KDD5-F1
#
_cell.length_a   1.000
_cell.length_b   1.000
_cell.length_c   1.000
_cell.angle_alpha   90.00
_cell.angle_beta   90.00
_cell.angle_gamma   90.00
#
_symmetry.space_group_name_H-M   'P 1'
#
loop_
_entity.id
_entity.type
_entity.pdbx_description
1 polymer ?
#
loop_
_entity_poly.entity_id
_entity_poly.type
_entity_poly.pdbx_seq_one_letter_code
_entity_poly.pdbx_strand_id
1 'polypeptide(L)' 'MIEDVLKKLDDSYTIQLSEEMIAIPSVTGDEEALALYIQEKLESYGMTSELNYVDTGRPNVHGVMKGSKPGKRLDYNA' A
#
# COMPACT_ATOMS: atom_id res chain seq x y z
N MET A 1 -18.86 -16.46 6.00
CA MET A 1 -18.52 -15.54 4.87
C MET A 1 -17.58 -14.44 5.33
N ILE A 2 -17.88 -13.73 6.42
CA ILE A 2 -16.91 -12.82 7.03
C ILE A 2 -15.89 -13.59 7.89
N GLU A 3 -16.34 -14.66 8.55
CA GLU A 3 -15.51 -15.54 9.38
C GLU A 3 -14.39 -16.20 8.57
N ASP A 4 -14.68 -16.59 7.32
CA ASP A 4 -13.71 -17.20 6.41
C ASP A 4 -12.65 -16.21 5.93
N VAL A 5 -12.99 -14.91 5.88
CA VAL A 5 -12.06 -13.82 5.58
C VAL A 5 -11.22 -13.51 6.81
N LEU A 6 -11.84 -13.42 7.99
CA LEU A 6 -11.14 -13.18 9.25
C LEU A 6 -10.11 -14.26 9.57
N LYS A 7 -10.39 -15.53 9.21
CA LYS A 7 -9.42 -16.63 9.34
C LYS A 7 -8.19 -16.53 8.42
N LYS A 8 -8.22 -15.64 7.41
CA LYS A 8 -7.09 -15.39 6.52
C LYS A 8 -6.23 -14.21 6.96
N LEU A 9 -6.61 -13.51 8.03
CA LEU A 9 -5.75 -12.49 8.62
C LEU A 9 -4.49 -13.16 9.16
N ASP A 10 -3.35 -12.54 8.87
CA ASP A 10 -2.03 -13.01 9.27
C ASP A 10 -1.36 -11.90 10.08
N ASP A 11 -1.40 -12.05 11.39
CA ASP A 11 -0.80 -11.09 12.32
C ASP A 11 0.72 -11.03 12.17
N SER A 12 1.35 -12.17 11.85
CA SER A 12 2.81 -12.23 11.69
C SER A 12 3.25 -11.47 10.45
N TYR A 13 2.52 -11.63 9.34
CA TYR A 13 2.74 -10.84 8.13
C TYR A 13 2.54 -9.34 8.36
N THR A 14 1.50 -8.98 9.12
CA THR A 14 1.20 -7.56 9.41
C THR A 14 2.31 -6.91 10.24
N ILE A 15 2.84 -7.63 11.23
CA ILE A 15 3.98 -7.18 12.04
C ILE A 15 5.22 -7.01 11.15
N GLN A 16 5.55 -8.04 10.36
CA GLN A 16 6.71 -8.00 9.47
C GLN A 16 6.64 -6.83 8.48
N LEU A 17 5.49 -6.62 7.83
CA LEU A 17 5.30 -5.51 6.89
C LEU A 17 5.51 -4.15 7.58
N SER A 18 5.03 -4.02 8.82
CA SER A 18 5.20 -2.80 9.62
C SER A 18 6.67 -2.57 9.99
N GLU A 19 7.38 -3.63 10.39
CA GLU A 19 8.83 -3.57 10.69
C GLU A 19 9.65 -3.19 9.45
N GLU A 20 9.34 -3.78 8.28
CA GLU A 20 9.96 -3.44 7.00
C GLU A 20 9.75 -1.96 6.66
N MET A 21 8.54 -1.42 6.85
CA MET A 21 8.24 -0.01 6.60
C MET A 21 8.95 0.93 7.60
N ILE A 22 8.97 0.60 8.89
CA ILE A 22 9.64 1.40 9.93
C ILE A 22 11.15 1.48 9.69
N ALA A 23 11.74 0.40 9.16
CA ALA A 23 13.16 0.35 8.86
C ALA A 23 13.58 1.28 7.70
N ILE A 24 12.64 1.78 6.90
CA ILE A 24 12.87 2.73 5.81
C ILE A 24 12.72 4.15 6.36
N PRO A 25 13.79 4.96 6.44
CA PRO A 25 13.66 6.36 6.82
C PRO A 25 12.75 7.11 5.84
N SER A 26 11.73 7.79 6.37
CA SER A 26 10.74 8.52 5.58
C SER A 26 10.27 9.78 6.32
N VAL A 27 11.21 10.54 6.87
CA VAL A 27 10.90 11.83 7.51
C VAL A 27 10.40 12.79 6.42
N THR A 28 9.51 13.71 6.77
CA THR A 28 8.97 14.68 5.82
C THR A 28 10.06 15.36 4.99
N GLY A 29 10.00 15.23 3.66
CA GLY A 29 11.04 15.68 2.74
C GLY A 29 11.84 14.55 2.06
N ASP A 30 11.80 13.34 2.61
CA ASP A 30 12.60 12.19 2.18
C ASP A 30 11.73 10.91 2.10
N GLU A 31 10.51 11.05 1.58
CA GLU A 31 9.51 9.97 1.59
C GLU A 31 9.64 8.96 0.43
N GLU A 32 10.44 9.26 -0.61
CA GLU A 32 10.47 8.51 -1.87
C GLU A 32 10.79 7.01 -1.71
N ALA A 33 11.76 6.65 -0.86
CA ALA A 33 12.13 5.25 -0.66
C ALA A 33 10.96 4.42 -0.10
N LEU A 34 10.21 4.97 0.86
CA LEU A 34 9.03 4.30 1.41
C LEU A 34 7.91 4.21 0.37
N ALA A 35 7.69 5.28 -0.40
CA ALA A 35 6.67 5.28 -1.45
C ALA A 35 6.93 4.22 -2.53
N LEU A 36 8.19 4.06 -2.97
CA LEU A 36 8.61 3.03 -3.92
C LEU A 36 8.42 1.61 -3.36
N TYR A 37 8.76 1.40 -2.09
CA TYR A 37 8.52 0.12 -1.43
C TYR A 37 7.01 -0.23 -1.37
N ILE A 38 6.16 0.74 -0.99
CA ILE A 38 4.71 0.55 -0.98
C ILE A 38 4.19 0.25 -2.39
N GLN A 39 4.71 0.94 -3.40
CA GLN A 39 4.36 0.71 -4.80
C GLN A 39 4.60 -0.76 -5.19
N GLU A 40 5.81 -1.27 -4.93
CA GLU A 40 6.17 -2.65 -5.23
C GLU A 40 5.26 -3.65 -4.50
N LYS A 41 4.93 -3.40 -3.22
CA LYS A 41 4.00 -4.26 -2.47
C LYS A 41 2.61 -4.27 -3.10
N LEU A 42 2.05 -3.11 -3.45
CA LEU A 42 0.74 -3.02 -4.09
C LEU A 42 0.70 -3.80 -5.41
N GLU A 43 1.75 -3.67 -6.23
CA GLU A 43 1.88 -4.41 -7.49
C GLU A 43 2.04 -5.92 -7.27
N SER A 44 2.77 -6.33 -6.23
CA SER A 44 2.90 -7.75 -5.85
C SER A 44 1.56 -8.39 -5.45
N TYR A 45 0.60 -7.58 -4.98
CA TYR A 45 -0.76 -8.02 -4.68
C TYR A 45 -1.69 -8.02 -5.92
N GLY A 46 -1.17 -7.67 -7.09
CA GLY A 46 -1.90 -7.60 -8.36
C GLY A 46 -2.66 -6.29 -8.56
N MET A 47 -2.32 -5.22 -7.85
CA MET A 47 -2.89 -3.89 -8.08
C MET A 47 -2.11 -3.17 -9.18
N THR A 48 -2.78 -2.29 -9.92
CA THR A 48 -2.09 -1.28 -10.74
C THR A 48 -1.75 -0.09 -9.86
N SER A 49 -0.54 0.45 -9.97
CA SER A 49 -0.08 1.55 -9.13
C SER A 49 0.43 2.74 -9.96
N GLU A 50 0.44 3.93 -9.36
CA GLU A 50 1.08 5.12 -9.91
C GLU A 50 1.72 5.98 -8.80
N LEU A 51 2.80 6.69 -9.15
CA LEU A 51 3.44 7.69 -8.30
C LEU A 51 3.06 9.09 -8.76
N ASN A 52 2.63 9.92 -7.81
CA ASN A 52 2.25 11.31 -8.03
C ASN A 52 3.16 12.22 -7.21
N TYR A 53 4.19 12.78 -7.85
CA TYR A 53 5.16 13.67 -7.21
C TYR A 53 4.53 15.03 -6.87
N VAL A 54 4.45 15.34 -5.58
CA VAL A 54 4.04 16.68 -5.11
C VAL A 54 5.23 17.63 -5.01
N ASP A 55 6.43 17.08 -4.84
CA ASP A 55 7.72 17.76 -4.89
C ASP A 55 8.83 16.74 -5.24
N THR A 56 10.05 17.20 -5.43
CA THR A 56 11.24 16.36 -5.66
C THR A 56 11.45 15.41 -4.49
N GLY A 57 11.48 14.10 -4.74
CA GLY A 57 11.66 13.08 -3.69
C GLY A 57 10.42 12.84 -2.82
N ARG A 58 9.25 13.38 -3.19
CA ARG A 58 8.02 13.30 -2.39
C ARG A 58 6.81 12.86 -3.22
N PRO A 59 6.73 11.59 -3.62
CA PRO A 59 5.55 11.08 -4.30
C PRO A 59 4.49 10.57 -3.32
N ASN A 60 3.23 10.81 -3.66
CA ASN A 60 2.13 9.96 -3.20
C ASN A 60 2.11 8.68 -4.04
N VAL A 61 1.73 7.56 -3.44
CA VAL A 61 1.47 6.30 -4.14
C VAL A 61 -0.02 6.00 -4.15
N HIS A 62 -0.57 5.68 -5.33
CA HIS A 62 -1.98 5.35 -5.50
C HIS A 62 -2.13 3.98 -6.17
N GLY A 63 -2.69 3.01 -5.43
CA GLY A 63 -2.93 1.65 -5.90
C GLY A 63 -4.40 1.39 -6.16
N VAL A 64 -4.71 0.70 -7.26
CA VAL A 64 -6.08 0.35 -7.66
C VAL A 64 -6.22 -1.15 -7.88
N MET A 65 -7.14 -1.78 -7.13
CA MET A 65 -7.62 -3.13 -7.40
C MET A 65 -8.99 -3.05 -8.09
N LYS A 66 -9.06 -3.46 -9.37
CA LYS A 66 -10.31 -3.46 -10.12
C LYS A 66 -11.11 -4.73 -9.84
N GLY A 67 -12.31 -4.55 -9.27
CA GLY A 67 -13.29 -5.63 -9.16
C GLY A 67 -13.80 -6.08 -10.53
N SER A 68 -14.31 -7.31 -10.61
CA SER A 68 -14.80 -7.92 -11.85
C SER A 68 -16.21 -7.48 -12.27
N LYS A 69 -16.90 -6.68 -11.44
CA LYS A 69 -18.27 -6.23 -11.66
C LYS A 69 -18.43 -4.75 -11.24
N PRO A 70 -19.38 -4.01 -11.85
CA PRO A 70 -19.73 -2.67 -11.38
C PRO A 70 -20.15 -2.66 -9.91
N GLY A 71 -19.80 -1.61 -9.18
CA GLY A 71 -20.08 -1.51 -7.75
C GLY A 71 -19.59 -0.20 -7.14
N LYS A 72 -19.72 -0.07 -5.81
CA LYS A 72 -19.19 1.07 -5.06
C LYS A 72 -17.66 1.03 -5.02
N ARG A 73 -17.05 2.20 -4.97
CA ARG A 73 -15.61 2.39 -4.72
C ARG A 73 -15.38 2.75 -3.26
N LEU A 74 -14.30 2.26 -2.68
CA LEU A 74 -13.82 2.63 -1.36
C LEU A 74 -12.34 2.98 -1.49
N ASP A 75 -11.97 4.16 -1.00
CA ASP A 75 -10.59 4.62 -0.96
C ASP A 75 -10.10 4.58 0.49
N TYR A 76 -8.94 3.96 0.71
CA TYR A 76 -8.22 4.01 1.98
C TYR A 76 -7.09 5.04 1.82
N ASN A 77 -6.91 5.88 2.84
CA ASN A 77 -5.88 6.91 2.86
C ASN A 77 -5.16 6.87 4.20
N ALA A 78 -3.83 6.97 4.16
CA ALA A 78 -2.93 6.96 5.30
C ALA A 78 -1.74 7.88 5.00
#